data_AF-A0AAU1PVH3-F1
#
_entry.id   AF-A0AAU1PVH3-F1
#
_cell.length_a   1.000
_cell.length_b   1.000
_cell.length_c   1.000
_cell.angle_alpha   90.00
_cell.angle_beta   90.00
_cell.angle_gamma   90.00
#
_symmetry.space_group_name_H-M   'P 1'
#
loop_
_entity.id
_entity.type
_entity.pdbx_description
1 polymer ?
#
loop_
_entity_poly.entity_id
_entity_poly.type
_entity_poly.pdbx_seq_one_letter_code
_entity_poly.pdbx_strand_id
1 'polypeptide(L)'
;MSTFNVVQPEIHTAPIGSPAVWDPIMNRSGGRCECTGSCGRSHSRTEFRCDRHHDRGAVRLVVAPLDLALPLEQAVRLPVAELRAWCPDCHRLARRRHREAAAHRKLRQQPPAEGLFDL
;
A
#
# COMPACT_ATOMS: atom_id res chain seq x y z
N MET A 1 23.57 -34.95 -8.43
CA MET A 1 23.73 -33.68 -9.18
C MET A 1 22.54 -32.80 -8.85
N SER A 2 22.69 -31.84 -7.94
CA SER A 2 21.59 -30.97 -7.50
C SER A 2 21.59 -29.72 -8.38
N THR A 3 20.53 -29.54 -9.18
CA THR A 3 20.34 -28.36 -10.02
C THR A 3 19.96 -27.17 -9.13
N PHE A 4 20.91 -26.25 -8.91
CA PHE A 4 20.62 -24.94 -8.35
C PHE A 4 19.88 -24.12 -9.40
N ASN A 5 18.57 -23.98 -9.24
CA ASN A 5 17.78 -23.04 -10.02
C ASN A 5 18.14 -21.62 -9.53
N VAL A 6 19.03 -20.95 -10.26
CA VAL A 6 19.29 -19.52 -10.06
C VAL A 6 18.09 -18.78 -10.64
N VAL A 7 17.12 -18.44 -9.79
CA VAL A 7 16.10 -17.46 -10.13
C VAL A 7 16.84 -16.14 -10.33
N GLN A 8 17.00 -15.72 -11.59
CA GLN A 8 17.55 -14.40 -11.88
C GLN A 8 16.66 -13.36 -11.18
N PRO A 9 17.21 -12.51 -10.29
CA PRO A 9 16.42 -11.45 -9.70
C PRO A 9 15.96 -10.54 -10.84
N GLU A 10 14.65 -10.32 -10.96
CA GLU A 10 14.14 -9.25 -11.80
C GLU A 10 14.82 -7.95 -11.35
N ILE A 11 15.69 -7.37 -12.19
CA ILE A 11 16.40 -6.12 -11.85
C ILE A 11 15.37 -5.01 -11.95
N HIS A 12 14.68 -4.76 -10.85
CA HIS A 12 13.75 -3.66 -10.73
C HIS A 12 14.53 -2.36 -10.54
N THR A 13 14.17 -1.31 -11.28
CA THR A 13 14.86 -0.02 -11.11
C THR A 13 14.45 0.60 -9.77
N ALA A 14 15.34 0.53 -8.78
CA ALA A 14 15.08 1.08 -7.45
C ALA A 14 15.00 2.63 -7.48
N PRO A 15 14.17 3.23 -6.60
CA PRO A 15 14.17 4.67 -6.42
C PRO A 15 15.46 5.17 -5.76
N ILE A 16 15.87 6.39 -6.12
CA ILE A 16 17.03 7.05 -5.51
C ILE A 16 16.76 7.28 -4.01
N GLY A 17 17.72 6.90 -3.16
CA GLY A 17 17.76 7.29 -1.74
C GLY A 17 17.03 6.40 -0.75
N SER A 18 16.38 5.29 -1.16
CA SER A 18 15.76 4.35 -0.20
C SER A 18 15.75 2.86 -0.63
N PRO A 19 16.81 2.31 -1.25
CA PRO A 19 16.84 0.90 -1.65
C PRO A 19 16.68 -0.04 -0.45
N ALA A 20 17.24 0.30 0.72
CA ALA A 20 17.15 -0.53 1.93
C ALA A 20 15.71 -0.77 2.44
N VAL A 21 14.78 0.14 2.16
CA VAL A 21 13.35 -0.04 2.47
C VAL A 21 12.61 -0.66 1.30
N TRP A 22 12.97 -0.26 0.08
CA TRP A 22 12.24 -0.64 -1.12
C TRP A 22 12.54 -2.07 -1.59
N ASP A 23 13.80 -2.48 -1.60
CA ASP A 23 14.23 -3.80 -2.11
C ASP A 23 13.58 -4.96 -1.34
N PRO A 24 13.55 -4.99 0.00
CA PRO A 24 12.91 -6.08 0.73
C PRO A 24 11.42 -6.24 0.40
N ILE A 25 10.74 -5.13 0.11
CA ILE A 25 9.31 -5.12 -0.20
C ILE A 25 9.06 -5.58 -1.63
N MET A 26 9.87 -5.11 -2.59
CA MET A 26 9.75 -5.59 -3.97
C MET A 26 10.09 -7.08 -4.07
N ASN A 27 11.14 -7.53 -3.40
CA ASN A 27 11.52 -8.94 -3.35
C ASN A 27 10.41 -9.80 -2.72
N ARG A 28 9.88 -9.42 -1.55
CA ARG A 28 8.80 -10.15 -0.87
C ARG A 28 7.49 -10.15 -1.67
N SER A 29 7.19 -9.06 -2.37
CA SER A 29 5.95 -8.92 -3.14
C SER A 29 6.01 -9.59 -4.51
N GLY A 30 7.19 -10.03 -4.96
CA GLY A 30 7.45 -10.50 -6.32
C GLY A 30 7.27 -9.39 -7.35
N GLY A 31 7.61 -8.15 -6.99
CA GLY A 31 7.39 -6.96 -7.81
C GLY A 31 5.91 -6.72 -8.14
N ARG A 32 4.96 -7.32 -7.40
CA ARG A 32 3.52 -7.28 -7.70
C ARG A 32 2.77 -6.47 -6.65
N CYS A 33 1.78 -5.69 -7.08
CA CYS A 33 0.96 -4.92 -6.14
C CYS A 33 0.28 -5.82 -5.07
N GLU A 34 0.36 -5.38 -3.81
CA GLU A 34 -0.12 -6.05 -2.60
C GLU A 34 -1.39 -5.41 -2.03
N CYS A 35 -2.20 -4.74 -2.85
CA CYS A 35 -3.38 -4.03 -2.35
C CYS A 35 -4.45 -4.94 -1.74
N THR A 36 -4.48 -6.23 -2.09
CA THR A 36 -5.44 -7.25 -1.60
C THR A 36 -6.91 -6.78 -1.59
N GLY A 37 -7.30 -5.93 -2.54
CA GLY A 37 -8.66 -5.38 -2.63
C GLY A 37 -8.92 -4.09 -1.83
N SER A 38 -7.96 -3.57 -1.07
CA SER A 38 -8.08 -2.28 -0.36
C SER A 38 -8.38 -1.09 -1.29
N CYS A 39 -8.06 -1.22 -2.59
CA CYS A 39 -8.44 -0.26 -3.62
C CYS A 39 -9.94 -0.28 -3.98
N GLY A 40 -10.72 -1.23 -3.46
CA GLY A 40 -12.15 -1.41 -3.73
C GLY A 40 -12.48 -2.29 -4.94
N ARG A 41 -11.47 -2.85 -5.63
CA ARG A 41 -11.66 -3.84 -6.71
C ARG A 41 -11.53 -5.25 -6.16
N SER A 42 -12.32 -6.19 -6.68
CA SER A 42 -12.38 -7.56 -6.14
C SER A 42 -11.16 -8.44 -6.47
N HIS A 43 -10.47 -8.18 -7.59
CA HIS A 43 -9.34 -9.00 -8.06
C HIS A 43 -9.66 -10.50 -8.14
N SER A 44 -10.93 -10.88 -8.33
CA SER A 44 -11.38 -12.28 -8.32
C SER A 44 -10.76 -13.12 -9.44
N ARG A 45 -10.31 -12.49 -10.52
CA ARG A 45 -9.67 -13.16 -11.67
C ARG A 45 -8.15 -13.28 -11.54
N THR A 46 -7.57 -12.75 -10.46
CA THR A 46 -6.13 -12.57 -10.30
C THR A 46 -5.67 -12.98 -8.91
N GLU A 47 -6.24 -14.08 -8.38
CA GLU A 47 -5.90 -14.64 -7.07
C GLU A 47 -6.05 -13.60 -5.93
N PHE A 48 -7.07 -12.73 -6.02
CA PHE A 48 -7.34 -11.67 -5.04
C PHE A 48 -6.21 -10.64 -4.89
N ARG A 49 -5.28 -10.57 -5.85
CA ARG A 49 -4.22 -9.57 -5.93
C ARG A 49 -4.27 -8.80 -7.24
N CYS A 50 -3.83 -7.55 -7.25
CA CYS A 50 -3.73 -6.78 -8.50
C CYS A 50 -2.68 -7.42 -9.44
N ASP A 51 -2.98 -7.46 -10.73
CA ASP A 51 -2.12 -8.00 -11.81
C ASP A 51 -0.97 -7.07 -12.22
N ARG A 52 -0.93 -5.85 -11.69
CA ARG A 52 0.12 -4.87 -11.99
C ARG A 52 1.43 -5.25 -11.32
N HIS A 53 2.48 -5.34 -12.14
CA HIS A 53 3.84 -5.63 -11.74
C HIS A 53 4.76 -4.44 -12.02
N HIS A 54 5.79 -4.28 -11.20
CA HIS A 54 6.86 -3.32 -11.41
C HIS A 54 7.55 -3.60 -12.75
N ASP A 55 7.88 -2.55 -13.49
CA ASP A 55 8.57 -2.59 -14.79
C ASP A 55 7.85 -3.35 -15.92
N ARG A 56 6.63 -3.85 -15.68
CA ARG A 56 5.73 -4.31 -16.75
C ARG A 56 4.95 -3.13 -17.30
N GLY A 57 5.38 -2.64 -18.46
CA GLY A 57 4.89 -1.39 -19.05
C GLY A 57 5.38 -0.18 -18.25
N ALA A 58 4.59 0.89 -18.19
CA ALA A 58 4.95 2.12 -17.47
C ALA A 58 4.65 2.08 -15.95
N VAL A 59 4.52 0.88 -15.36
CA VAL A 59 4.12 0.73 -13.96
C VAL A 59 5.32 0.86 -13.03
N ARG A 60 5.35 1.92 -12.22
CA ARG A 60 6.27 2.07 -11.10
C ARG A 60 5.53 1.86 -9.78
N LEU A 61 5.82 0.75 -9.12
CA LEU A 61 5.28 0.46 -7.80
C LEU A 61 5.90 1.39 -6.74
N VAL A 62 5.06 1.86 -5.84
CA VAL A 62 5.44 2.66 -4.67
C VAL A 62 5.35 1.83 -3.41
N VAL A 63 6.11 2.21 -2.39
CA VAL A 63 6.05 1.60 -1.06
C VAL A 63 5.23 2.50 -0.15
N ALA A 64 4.22 1.92 0.50
CA ALA A 64 3.39 2.65 1.46
C ALA A 64 2.78 1.69 2.50
N PRO A 65 2.32 2.20 3.65
CA PRO A 65 1.61 1.40 4.66
C PRO A 65 0.37 0.70 4.09
N LEU A 66 -0.13 -0.31 4.79
CA LEU A 66 -1.44 -0.88 4.48
C LEU A 66 -2.56 0.15 4.72
N ASP A 67 -2.52 0.87 5.85
CA ASP A 67 -3.47 1.96 6.11
C ASP A 67 -2.95 3.30 5.58
N LEU A 68 -3.49 3.72 4.43
CA LEU A 68 -3.15 4.98 3.77
C LEU A 68 -3.86 6.22 4.35
N ALA A 69 -4.63 6.06 5.44
CA ALA A 69 -5.12 7.18 6.24
C ALA A 69 -4.20 7.54 7.41
N LEU A 70 -3.15 6.74 7.67
CA LEU A 70 -2.18 7.05 8.73
C LEU A 70 -1.55 8.43 8.48
N PRO A 71 -1.42 9.26 9.53
CA PRO A 71 -0.62 10.48 9.48
C PRO A 71 0.81 10.18 9.07
N LEU A 72 1.45 11.11 8.36
CA LEU A 72 2.78 10.90 7.79
C LEU A 72 3.82 10.56 8.86
N GLU A 73 3.76 11.26 10.00
CA GLU A 73 4.65 11.06 11.15
C GLU A 73 4.54 9.67 11.78
N GLN A 74 3.39 9.01 11.64
CA GLN A 74 3.20 7.63 12.07
C GLN A 74 3.66 6.66 10.99
N ALA A 75 3.33 6.94 9.73
CA ALA A 75 3.70 6.12 8.58
C ALA A 75 5.22 5.93 8.43
N VAL A 76 6.01 6.98 8.67
CA VAL A 76 7.49 6.93 8.56
C VAL A 76 8.16 6.09 9.66
N ARG A 77 7.45 5.79 10.75
CA ARG A 77 7.96 4.98 11.87
C ARG A 77 7.64 3.50 11.73
N LEU A 78 6.86 3.12 10.73
CA LEU A 78 6.47 1.73 10.55
C LEU A 78 7.67 0.87 10.17
N PRO A 79 7.78 -0.35 10.74
CA PRO A 79 8.77 -1.30 10.30
C PRO A 79 8.49 -1.74 8.86
N VAL A 80 9.54 -2.14 8.14
CA VAL A 80 9.45 -2.59 6.73
C VAL A 80 8.40 -3.70 6.53
N ALA A 81 8.18 -4.55 7.54
CA ALA A 81 7.17 -5.62 7.51
C ALA A 81 5.71 -5.11 7.40
N GLU A 82 5.45 -3.86 7.78
CA GLU A 82 4.12 -3.24 7.72
C GLU A 82 3.89 -2.44 6.42
N LEU A 83 4.93 -2.31 5.59
CA LEU A 83 4.85 -1.65 4.30
C LEU A 83 4.47 -2.64 3.19
N ARG A 84 3.85 -2.11 2.13
CA ARG A 84 3.32 -2.88 1.00
C ARG A 84 3.72 -2.24 -0.32
N ALA A 85 3.84 -3.08 -1.35
CA ALA A 85 4.01 -2.61 -2.72
C ALA A 85 2.65 -2.20 -3.33
N TRP A 86 2.55 -0.99 -3.89
CA TRP A 86 1.32 -0.45 -4.47
C TRP A 86 1.53 -0.01 -5.90
N CYS A 87 0.61 -0.36 -6.80
CA CYS A 87 0.54 0.33 -8.09
C CYS A 87 -0.12 1.71 -7.92
N PRO A 88 0.18 2.70 -8.79
CA PRO A 88 -0.33 4.07 -8.64
C PRO A 88 -1.86 4.15 -8.55
N ASP A 89 -2.57 3.34 -9.35
CA ASP A 89 -4.03 3.28 -9.32
C ASP A 89 -4.59 2.75 -8.00
N CYS A 90 -4.04 1.63 -7.52
CA CYS A 90 -4.50 1.04 -6.26
C CYS A 90 -4.18 1.95 -5.08
N HIS A 91 -3.00 2.58 -5.07
CA HIS A 91 -2.61 3.53 -4.03
C HIS A 91 -3.59 4.72 -3.97
N ARG A 92 -3.91 5.33 -5.12
CA ARG A 92 -4.85 6.45 -5.21
C ARG A 92 -6.24 6.08 -4.71
N LEU A 93 -6.78 4.96 -5.19
CA LEU A 93 -8.12 4.49 -4.81
C LEU A 93 -8.21 4.09 -3.34
N ALA A 94 -7.24 3.33 -2.84
CA ALA A 94 -7.19 2.93 -1.43
C ALA A 94 -7.04 4.14 -0.52
N ARG A 95 -6.16 5.10 -0.85
CA ARG A 95 -5.99 6.34 -0.09
C ARG A 95 -7.28 7.13 0.04
N ARG A 96 -8.06 7.26 -1.04
CA ARG A 96 -9.39 7.89 -1.00
C ARG A 96 -10.32 7.16 -0.03
N ARG A 97 -10.46 5.85 -0.18
CA ARG A 97 -11.36 5.01 0.64
C ARG A 97 -10.98 5.02 2.12
N HIS A 98 -9.70 4.91 2.43
CA HIS A 98 -9.20 4.89 3.81
C HIS A 98 -9.49 6.23 4.50
N ARG A 99 -9.30 7.35 3.79
CA ARG A 99 -9.61 8.69 4.31
C ARG A 99 -11.10 8.90 4.53
N GLU A 100 -11.93 8.46 3.58
CA GLU A 100 -13.39 8.47 3.74
C GLU A 100 -13.80 7.66 4.98
N ALA A 101 -13.29 6.43 5.12
CA ALA A 101 -13.56 5.59 6.28
C ALA A 101 -13.07 6.23 7.60
N ALA A 102 -11.90 6.87 7.60
CA ALA A 102 -11.38 7.58 8.78
C ALA A 102 -12.25 8.79 9.15
N ALA A 103 -12.71 9.57 8.17
CA ALA A 103 -13.62 10.70 8.40
C ALA A 103 -14.96 10.23 8.99
N HIS A 104 -15.54 9.15 8.44
CA HIS A 104 -16.77 8.56 8.99
C HIS A 104 -16.58 8.05 10.42
N ARG A 105 -15.43 7.45 10.75
CA ARG A 105 -15.11 7.05 12.14
C ARG A 105 -15.07 8.24 13.09
N LYS A 106 -14.41 9.33 12.70
CA LYS A 106 -14.34 10.55 13.51
C LYS A 106 -15.73 11.15 13.79
N LEU A 107 -16.59 11.23 12.77
CA LEU A 107 -17.96 11.71 12.92
C LEU A 107 -18.77 10.85 13.89
N ARG A 108 -18.62 9.53 13.84
CA ARG A 108 -19.30 8.61 14.77
C ARG A 108 -18.81 8.71 16.21
N GLN A 109 -17.57 9.18 16.41
CA GLN A 109 -16.94 9.30 17.72
C GLN A 109 -17.14 10.68 18.36
N GLN A 110 -17.67 11.65 17.61
CA GLN A 110 -18.03 12.94 18.20
C GLN A 110 -19.21 12.73 19.15
N PRO A 111 -19.09 13.14 20.43
CA PRO A 111 -20.25 13.16 21.32
C PRO A 111 -21.32 14.07 20.70
N PRO A 112 -22.62 13.81 20.95
CA PRO A 112 -23.67 14.71 20.53
C PRO A 112 -23.31 16.13 21.02
N ALA A 113 -23.49 17.12 20.14
CA ALA A 113 -23.16 18.51 20.43
C ALA A 113 -24.09 19.02 21.56
N GLU A 114 -23.65 18.83 22.79
CA GLU A 114 -24.36 19.30 23.98
C GLU A 114 -23.93 20.74 24.25
N GLY A 115 -24.86 21.69 24.04
CA GLY A 115 -24.85 23.00 24.70
C GLY A 115 -23.85 24.05 24.22
N LEU A 116 -23.49 24.16 22.93
CA LEU A 116 -22.64 25.27 22.46
C LEU A 116 -23.34 26.65 22.50
N PHE A 117 -24.65 26.70 22.76
CA PHE A 117 -25.44 27.94 22.72
C PHE A 117 -26.38 28.14 23.92
N ASP A 118 -26.04 27.61 25.09
CA ASP A 118 -26.77 27.95 26.32
C ASP A 118 -26.00 29.02 27.11
N LEU A 119 -26.21 30.29 26.72
CA LEU A 119 -25.79 31.50 27.46
C LEU A 119 -26.95 32.50 27.56
#